data_AF-A0A6C0F8T4-F1
#
_entry.id   AF-A0A6C0F8T4-F1
#
_cell.length_a   1.000
_cell.length_b   1.000
_cell.length_c   1.000
_cell.angle_alpha   90.00
_cell.angle_beta   90.00
_cell.angle_gamma   90.00
#
_symmetry.space_group_name_H-M   'P 1'
#
loop_
_entity.id
_entity.type
_entity.pdbx_description
1 polymer ?
#
loop_
_entity_poly.entity_id
_entity_poly.type
_entity_poly.pdbx_seq_one_letter_code
_entity_poly.pdbx_strand_id
1 'polypeptide(L)'
;MASLQAFTSVMDEFLCEMKNTFPEEKQIKVYYNSFITLKKINPRKILEEFMTNIQPYVSLISSKDEKFFLESDHELMEKLNVKKWWTPELSDKTKDAIWQYLNTLILLGTTISNIPANLLSTIEGVAEQCASQMQGNTEQMNPESMNSLLSGMQSMLGGLLNQTPETPKKSKSKSKKSKSK
;
A
#
# COMPACT_ATOMS: atom_id res chain seq x y z
N MET A 1 11.37 5.45 -4.99
CA MET A 1 10.32 4.45 -5.27
C MET A 1 9.20 5.09 -6.06
N ALA A 2 9.02 4.74 -7.33
CA ALA A 2 8.02 5.34 -8.23
C ALA A 2 6.58 5.23 -7.67
N SER A 3 6.25 4.13 -6.99
CA SER A 3 4.90 3.90 -6.44
C SER A 3 4.52 4.88 -5.33
N LEU A 4 5.46 5.24 -4.43
CA LEU A 4 5.21 6.24 -3.39
C LEU A 4 5.00 7.65 -4.00
N GLN A 5 5.76 7.96 -5.05
CA GLN A 5 5.57 9.21 -5.80
C GLN A 5 4.19 9.23 -6.49
N ALA A 6 3.75 8.12 -7.08
CA ALA A 6 2.43 8.04 -7.68
C ALA A 6 1.32 8.29 -6.64
N PHE A 7 1.36 7.61 -5.50
CA PHE A 7 0.40 7.83 -4.40
C PHE A 7 0.36 9.29 -3.94
N THR A 8 1.54 9.88 -3.66
CA THR A 8 1.62 11.28 -3.21
C THR A 8 1.32 12.30 -4.30
N SER A 9 1.27 11.91 -5.58
CA SER A 9 0.84 12.78 -6.68
C SER A 9 -0.69 12.74 -6.81
N VAL A 10 -1.30 11.56 -6.73
CA VAL A 10 -2.77 11.43 -6.72
C VAL A 10 -3.38 12.13 -5.50
N MET A 11 -2.74 12.06 -4.33
CA MET A 11 -3.21 12.80 -3.14
C MET A 11 -3.10 14.32 -3.33
N ASP A 12 -2.06 14.79 -4.02
CA ASP A 12 -1.85 16.21 -4.33
C ASP A 12 -2.95 16.73 -5.26
N GLU A 13 -3.20 15.99 -6.35
CA GLU A 13 -4.27 16.25 -7.31
C GLU A 13 -5.64 16.27 -6.62
N PHE A 14 -5.95 15.26 -5.80
CA PHE A 14 -7.20 15.21 -5.03
C PHE A 14 -7.40 16.47 -4.17
N LEU A 15 -6.39 16.83 -3.37
CA LEU A 15 -6.50 17.99 -2.48
C LEU A 15 -6.54 19.32 -3.25
N CYS A 16 -5.87 19.39 -4.40
CA CYS A 16 -5.94 20.55 -5.28
C CYS A 16 -7.34 20.72 -5.89
N GLU A 17 -7.94 19.64 -6.39
CA GLU A 17 -9.32 19.62 -6.90
C GLU A 17 -10.33 19.97 -5.81
N MET A 18 -10.17 19.43 -4.59
CA MET A 18 -11.00 19.79 -3.43
C MET A 18 -10.92 21.30 -3.13
N LYS A 19 -9.72 21.89 -3.16
CA LYS A 19 -9.51 23.32 -2.93
C LYS A 19 -10.14 24.18 -4.02
N ASN A 20 -10.09 23.73 -5.27
CA ASN A 20 -10.66 24.45 -6.41
C ASN A 20 -12.20 24.35 -6.44
N THR A 21 -12.73 23.19 -6.03
CA THR A 21 -14.18 22.92 -5.97
C THR A 21 -14.84 23.67 -4.81
N PHE A 22 -14.17 23.75 -3.65
CA PHE A 22 -14.68 24.42 -2.46
C PHE A 22 -13.77 25.57 -2.03
N PRO A 23 -13.63 26.64 -2.84
CA PRO A 23 -12.65 27.70 -2.60
C PRO A 23 -12.91 28.49 -1.30
N GLU A 24 -14.13 28.45 -0.79
CA GLU A 24 -14.52 29.11 0.47
C GLU A 24 -14.13 28.30 1.72
N GLU A 25 -13.81 27.01 1.58
CA GLU A 25 -13.46 26.15 2.71
C GLU A 25 -11.98 26.29 3.09
N LYS A 26 -11.73 27.19 4.05
CA LYS A 26 -10.37 27.48 4.53
C LYS A 26 -9.63 26.24 5.06
N GLN A 27 -10.35 25.28 5.63
CA GLN A 27 -9.73 24.08 6.20
C GLN A 27 -9.02 23.22 5.14
N ILE A 28 -9.60 23.12 3.93
CA ILE A 28 -8.95 22.42 2.80
C ILE A 28 -7.63 23.08 2.45
N LYS A 29 -7.58 24.42 2.39
CA LYS A 29 -6.35 25.17 2.10
C LYS A 29 -5.29 24.98 3.18
N VAL A 30 -5.69 24.98 4.46
CA VAL A 30 -4.80 24.71 5.60
C VAL A 30 -4.22 23.30 5.51
N TYR A 31 -5.08 22.29 5.31
CA TYR A 31 -4.65 20.91 5.19
C TYR A 31 -3.72 20.70 3.98
N TYR A 32 -4.04 21.27 2.83
CA TYR A 32 -3.21 21.20 1.63
C TYR A 32 -1.79 21.73 1.87
N ASN A 33 -1.65 22.88 2.54
CA ASN A 33 -0.33 23.43 2.86
C ASN A 33 0.48 22.52 3.80
N SER A 34 -0.19 21.93 4.80
CA SER A 34 0.41 20.93 5.69
C SER A 34 0.85 19.68 4.92
N PHE A 35 0.01 19.20 4.00
CA PHE A 35 0.32 18.09 3.11
C PHE A 35 1.55 18.37 2.23
N ILE A 36 1.61 19.52 1.55
CA ILE A 36 2.76 19.89 0.70
C ILE A 36 4.06 19.94 1.50
N THR A 37 3.99 20.42 2.74
CA THR A 37 5.14 20.44 3.65
C THR A 37 5.55 19.03 4.04
N LEU A 38 4.59 18.19 4.46
CA LEU A 38 4.85 16.80 4.84
C LEU A 38 5.36 15.96 3.65
N LYS A 39 4.88 16.22 2.44
CA LYS A 39 5.32 15.53 1.21
C LYS A 39 6.80 15.75 0.94
N LYS A 40 7.33 16.93 1.28
CA LYS A 40 8.76 17.26 1.16
C LYS A 40 9.61 16.65 2.28
N ILE A 41 9.07 16.59 3.50
CA ILE A 41 9.82 16.14 4.69
C ILE A 41 9.79 14.62 4.82
N ASN A 42 8.61 14.01 4.72
CA ASN A 42 8.38 12.58 4.88
C ASN A 42 7.16 12.11 4.06
N PRO A 43 7.32 11.85 2.75
CA PRO A 43 6.23 11.40 1.89
C PRO A 43 5.66 10.03 2.29
N ARG A 44 6.47 9.16 2.93
CA ARG A 44 6.03 7.83 3.38
C ARG A 44 5.03 7.93 4.53
N LYS A 45 5.22 8.89 5.45
CA LYS A 45 4.28 9.13 6.55
C LYS A 45 2.87 9.46 6.06
N ILE A 46 2.73 10.13 4.92
CA ILE A 46 1.42 10.43 4.31
C ILE A 46 0.68 9.13 3.95
N LEU A 47 1.39 8.19 3.32
CA LEU A 47 0.83 6.88 2.97
C LEU A 47 0.43 6.12 4.23
N GLU A 48 1.31 6.08 5.24
CA GLU A 48 1.07 5.36 6.49
C GLU A 48 -0.15 5.91 7.25
N GLU A 49 -0.24 7.24 7.40
CA GLU A 49 -1.39 7.90 8.04
C GLU A 49 -2.68 7.67 7.25
N PHE A 50 -2.64 7.83 5.93
CA PHE A 50 -3.82 7.59 5.08
C PHE A 50 -4.31 6.14 5.20
N MET A 51 -3.41 5.16 5.04
CA MET A 51 -3.79 3.75 5.06
C MET A 51 -4.29 3.31 6.45
N THR A 52 -3.69 3.84 7.52
CA THR A 52 -4.15 3.57 8.90
C THR A 52 -5.57 4.08 9.12
N ASN A 53 -5.85 5.31 8.68
CA ASN A 53 -7.14 5.96 8.93
C ASN A 53 -8.25 5.47 8.01
N ILE A 54 -7.94 5.06 6.77
CA ILE A 54 -8.95 4.68 5.78
C ILE A 54 -9.43 3.22 5.94
N GLN A 55 -8.62 2.36 6.56
CA GLN A 55 -8.82 0.91 6.60
C GLN A 55 -10.19 0.48 7.17
N PRO A 56 -10.74 1.09 8.23
CA PRO A 56 -12.07 0.75 8.75
C PRO A 56 -13.22 1.06 7.77
N TYR A 57 -12.99 1.93 6.78
CA TYR A 57 -14.03 2.52 5.94
C TYR A 57 -13.97 2.05 4.48
N VAL A 58 -13.03 1.18 4.12
CA VAL A 58 -12.84 0.69 2.73
C VAL A 58 -14.13 0.12 2.14
N SER A 59 -14.94 -0.60 2.93
CA SER A 59 -16.22 -1.14 2.47
C SER A 59 -17.24 -0.03 2.13
N LEU A 60 -17.29 1.05 2.91
CA LEU A 60 -18.19 2.17 2.65
C LEU A 60 -17.74 2.93 1.40
N ILE A 61 -16.43 3.15 1.26
CA ILE A 61 -15.85 3.89 0.13
C ILE A 61 -16.01 3.14 -1.19
N SER A 62 -15.79 1.83 -1.19
CA SER A 62 -15.92 1.00 -2.40
C SER A 62 -17.37 0.84 -2.85
N SER A 63 -18.33 0.86 -1.92
CA SER A 63 -19.77 0.86 -2.22
C SER A 63 -20.36 2.25 -2.43
N LYS A 64 -19.54 3.32 -2.33
CA LYS A 64 -19.97 4.72 -2.37
C LYS A 64 -21.07 5.04 -1.35
N ASP A 65 -21.04 4.40 -0.18
CA ASP A 65 -22.00 4.64 0.89
C ASP A 65 -21.70 6.00 1.56
N GLU A 66 -22.64 6.94 1.41
CA GLU A 66 -22.52 8.31 1.92
C GLU A 66 -22.37 8.37 3.45
N LYS A 67 -22.68 7.29 4.19
CA LYS A 67 -22.38 7.18 5.63
C LYS A 67 -20.91 7.45 5.95
N PHE A 68 -20.00 7.18 5.02
CA PHE A 68 -18.59 7.56 5.18
C PHE A 68 -18.42 9.06 5.42
N PHE A 69 -19.09 9.92 4.67
CA PHE A 69 -18.96 11.38 4.84
C PHE A 69 -19.90 11.94 5.91
N LEU A 70 -21.05 11.31 6.12
CA LEU A 70 -22.13 11.86 6.94
C LEU A 70 -22.12 11.35 8.40
N GLU A 71 -21.67 10.12 8.63
CA GLU A 71 -21.80 9.43 9.92
C GLU A 71 -20.47 8.95 10.51
N SER A 72 -19.36 9.00 9.76
CA SER A 72 -18.06 8.56 10.26
C SER A 72 -17.25 9.69 10.91
N ASP A 73 -16.41 9.32 11.88
CA ASP A 73 -15.42 10.20 12.53
C ASP A 73 -14.06 10.17 11.81
N HIS A 74 -14.06 10.04 10.47
CA HIS A 74 -12.81 9.92 9.72
C HIS A 74 -12.01 11.23 9.73
N GLU A 75 -10.83 11.22 10.36
CA GLU A 75 -9.98 12.38 10.62
C GLU A 75 -9.72 13.27 9.38
N LEU A 76 -9.42 12.68 8.22
CA LEU A 76 -9.19 13.47 6.99
C LEU A 76 -10.47 14.18 6.52
N MET A 77 -11.63 13.54 6.65
CA MET A 77 -12.89 14.10 6.17
C MET A 77 -13.34 15.26 7.07
N GLU A 78 -13.07 15.16 8.38
CA GLU A 78 -13.22 16.26 9.31
C GLU A 78 -12.27 17.42 8.99
N LYS A 79 -10.97 17.14 8.79
CA LYS A 79 -9.96 18.15 8.43
C LYS A 79 -10.24 18.85 7.10
N LEU A 80 -10.92 18.18 6.17
CA LEU A 80 -11.35 18.76 4.90
C LEU A 80 -12.76 19.34 4.95
N ASN A 81 -13.48 19.16 6.06
CA ASN A 81 -14.85 19.59 6.28
C ASN A 81 -15.82 19.13 5.17
N VAL A 82 -15.65 17.90 4.67
CA VAL A 82 -16.40 17.39 3.52
C VAL A 82 -17.90 17.33 3.80
N LYS A 83 -18.27 16.96 5.04
CA LYS A 83 -19.67 16.85 5.48
C LYS A 83 -20.48 18.13 5.26
N LYS A 84 -19.87 19.31 5.44
CA LYS A 84 -20.52 20.61 5.20
C LYS A 84 -20.96 20.78 3.75
N TRP A 85 -20.20 20.23 2.81
CA TRP A 85 -20.41 20.40 1.37
C TRP A 85 -21.14 19.22 0.73
N TRP A 86 -21.31 18.11 1.47
CA TRP A 86 -22.00 16.91 1.00
C TRP A 86 -23.52 17.04 1.08
N THR A 87 -24.07 17.99 0.33
CA THR A 87 -25.50 18.33 0.29
C THR A 87 -26.18 17.80 -0.99
N PRO A 88 -27.52 17.81 -1.08
CA PRO A 88 -28.23 17.47 -2.32
C PRO A 88 -27.93 18.41 -3.50
N GLU A 89 -27.37 19.59 -3.25
CA GLU A 89 -27.00 20.56 -4.29
C GLU A 89 -25.63 20.27 -4.90
N LEU A 90 -24.81 19.46 -4.22
CA LEU A 90 -23.51 19.04 -4.74
C LEU A 90 -23.71 18.11 -5.94
N SER A 91 -23.12 18.47 -7.08
CA SER A 91 -23.32 17.71 -8.32
C SER A 91 -22.84 16.27 -8.20
N ASP A 92 -23.57 15.34 -8.82
CA ASP A 92 -23.19 13.92 -8.86
C ASP A 92 -21.80 13.71 -9.46
N LYS A 93 -21.42 14.53 -10.45
CA LYS A 93 -20.08 14.51 -11.05
C LYS A 93 -18.99 14.80 -10.02
N THR A 94 -19.21 15.78 -9.15
CA THR A 94 -18.27 16.13 -8.08
C THR A 94 -18.20 15.02 -7.04
N LYS A 95 -19.35 14.47 -6.62
CA LYS A 95 -19.40 13.33 -5.70
C LYS A 95 -18.64 12.13 -6.27
N ASP A 96 -18.87 11.81 -7.54
CA ASP A 96 -18.22 10.71 -8.24
C ASP A 96 -16.70 10.90 -8.33
N ALA A 97 -16.23 12.12 -8.61
CA ALA A 97 -14.81 12.43 -8.65
C ALA A 97 -14.15 12.18 -7.28
N ILE A 98 -14.79 12.62 -6.18
CA ILE A 98 -14.27 12.41 -4.82
C ILE A 98 -14.17 10.90 -4.53
N TRP A 99 -15.20 10.12 -4.86
CA TRP A 99 -15.15 8.66 -4.71
C TRP A 99 -14.05 8.01 -5.53
N GLN A 100 -13.83 8.46 -6.76
CA GLN A 100 -12.78 7.92 -7.64
C GLN A 100 -11.38 8.19 -7.07
N TYR A 101 -11.13 9.38 -6.53
CA TYR A 101 -9.85 9.68 -5.86
C TYR A 101 -9.62 8.78 -4.66
N LEU A 102 -10.62 8.63 -3.77
CA LEU A 102 -10.48 7.78 -2.59
C LEU A 102 -10.21 6.31 -2.96
N ASN A 103 -10.94 5.76 -3.93
CA ASN A 103 -10.72 4.39 -4.39
C ASN A 103 -9.34 4.21 -5.05
N THR A 104 -8.88 5.20 -5.81
CA THR A 104 -7.55 5.18 -6.44
C THR A 104 -6.44 5.22 -5.38
N LEU A 105 -6.58 6.08 -4.36
CA LEU A 105 -5.64 6.16 -3.24
C LEU A 105 -5.60 4.85 -2.45
N ILE A 106 -6.75 4.22 -2.18
CA ILE A 106 -6.83 2.91 -1.53
C ILE A 106 -6.10 1.86 -2.38
N LEU A 107 -6.38 1.78 -3.69
CA LEU A 107 -5.73 0.84 -4.59
C LEU A 107 -4.19 0.99 -4.59
N LEU A 108 -3.71 2.21 -4.76
CA LEU A 108 -2.27 2.51 -4.76
C LEU A 108 -1.66 2.20 -3.39
N GLY A 109 -2.30 2.62 -2.31
CA GLY A 109 -1.80 2.43 -0.96
C GLY A 109 -1.76 0.96 -0.54
N THR A 110 -2.81 0.20 -0.82
CA THR A 110 -2.84 -1.26 -0.65
C THR A 110 -1.77 -1.95 -1.49
N THR A 111 -1.58 -1.52 -2.75
CA THR A 111 -0.52 -2.09 -3.61
C THR A 111 0.85 -1.85 -2.99
N ILE A 112 1.16 -0.64 -2.53
CA ILE A 112 2.46 -0.30 -1.93
C ILE A 112 2.68 -1.03 -0.60
N SER A 113 1.64 -1.10 0.25
CA SER A 113 1.72 -1.74 1.57
C SER A 113 1.76 -3.27 1.50
N ASN A 114 1.18 -3.87 0.44
CA ASN A 114 1.21 -5.31 0.21
C ASN A 114 2.41 -5.78 -0.63
N ILE A 115 3.32 -4.89 -1.07
CA ILE A 115 4.65 -5.33 -1.48
C ILE A 115 5.38 -5.69 -0.18
N PRO A 116 5.62 -6.98 0.14
CA PRO A 116 6.38 -7.32 1.33
C PRO A 116 7.72 -6.59 1.28
N ALA A 117 8.15 -5.99 2.39
CA ALA A 117 9.44 -5.32 2.52
C ALA A 117 10.61 -6.18 2.00
N ASN A 118 10.44 -7.51 2.03
CA ASN A 118 11.33 -8.49 1.43
C ASN A 118 11.55 -8.28 -0.08
N LEU A 119 10.59 -7.85 -0.89
CA LEU A 119 10.82 -7.67 -2.33
C LEU A 119 11.70 -6.45 -2.65
N LEU A 120 11.62 -5.37 -1.87
CA LEU A 120 12.50 -4.22 -2.02
C LEU A 120 13.93 -4.53 -1.59
N SER A 121 14.09 -5.19 -0.43
CA SER A 121 15.37 -5.73 0.02
C SER A 121 15.93 -6.77 -0.95
N THR A 122 15.07 -7.57 -1.60
CA THR A 122 15.51 -8.55 -2.61
C THR A 122 15.95 -7.85 -3.88
N ILE A 123 15.30 -6.76 -4.33
CA ILE A 123 15.74 -6.00 -5.51
C ILE A 123 17.08 -5.31 -5.25
N GLU A 124 17.25 -4.70 -4.07
CA GLU A 124 18.54 -4.11 -3.66
C GLU A 124 19.61 -5.21 -3.54
N GLY A 125 19.32 -6.33 -2.88
CA GLY A 125 20.24 -7.46 -2.76
C GLY A 125 20.58 -8.15 -4.08
N VAL A 126 19.63 -8.25 -5.03
CA VAL A 126 19.88 -8.80 -6.37
C VAL A 126 20.70 -7.84 -7.21
N ALA A 127 20.41 -6.53 -7.15
CA ALA A 127 21.23 -5.52 -7.82
C ALA A 127 22.66 -5.48 -7.25
N GLU A 128 22.80 -5.61 -5.93
CA GLU A 128 24.08 -5.64 -5.22
C GLU A 128 24.83 -6.94 -5.51
N GLN A 129 24.16 -8.09 -5.61
CA GLN A 129 24.75 -9.35 -6.05
C GLN A 129 25.17 -9.33 -7.52
N CYS A 130 24.37 -8.74 -8.41
CA CYS A 130 24.74 -8.55 -9.82
C CYS A 130 25.94 -7.61 -9.94
N ALA A 131 25.95 -6.48 -9.21
CA ALA A 131 27.07 -5.55 -9.20
C ALA A 131 28.34 -6.18 -8.59
N SER A 132 28.20 -6.96 -7.52
CA SER A 132 29.33 -7.68 -6.88
C SER A 132 29.92 -8.75 -7.80
N GLN A 133 29.06 -9.48 -8.53
CA GLN A 133 29.51 -10.45 -9.53
C GLN A 133 30.09 -9.79 -10.79
N MET A 134 29.76 -8.53 -11.07
CA MET A 134 30.32 -7.76 -12.19
C MET A 134 31.59 -6.94 -11.83
N GLN A 135 31.81 -6.65 -10.54
CA GLN A 135 33.01 -5.95 -10.06
C GLN A 135 34.24 -6.86 -9.91
N GLY A 136 34.08 -8.18 -10.06
CA GLY A 136 35.18 -9.12 -10.22
C GLY A 136 35.35 -9.55 -11.68
N ASN A 137 36.30 -8.96 -12.41
CA ASN A 137 36.70 -9.31 -13.79
C ASN A 137 35.65 -9.08 -14.88
N THR A 138 35.49 -7.82 -15.28
CA THR A 138 34.71 -7.42 -16.47
C THR A 138 35.35 -7.84 -17.82
N GLU A 139 36.49 -8.53 -17.82
CA GLU A 139 37.20 -8.91 -19.06
C GLU A 139 37.10 -10.37 -19.48
N GLN A 140 36.46 -11.27 -18.70
CA GLN A 140 36.34 -12.68 -19.11
C GLN A 140 35.01 -13.31 -18.69
N MET A 141 33.93 -13.00 -19.41
CA MET A 141 32.80 -13.94 -19.48
C MET A 141 33.22 -15.15 -20.32
N ASN A 142 33.90 -16.11 -19.68
CA ASN A 142 34.26 -17.38 -20.27
C ASN A 142 33.12 -18.41 -20.11
N PRO A 143 33.08 -19.49 -20.91
CA PRO A 143 32.04 -20.52 -20.82
C PRO A 143 31.90 -21.18 -19.43
N GLU A 144 32.99 -21.17 -18.64
CA GLU A 144 33.04 -21.75 -17.30
C GLU A 144 32.27 -20.91 -16.27
N SER A 145 32.38 -19.58 -16.36
CA SER A 145 31.63 -18.64 -15.53
C SER A 145 30.12 -18.71 -15.82
N MET A 146 29.74 -18.94 -17.08
CA MET A 146 28.35 -19.20 -17.47
C MET A 146 27.82 -20.52 -16.90
N ASN A 147 28.64 -21.58 -16.87
CA ASN A 147 28.26 -22.84 -16.22
C ASN A 147 28.12 -22.71 -14.69
N SER A 148 28.98 -21.92 -14.04
CA SER A 148 28.89 -21.65 -12.60
C SER A 148 27.60 -20.87 -12.27
N LEU A 149 27.27 -19.86 -13.09
CA LEU A 149 26.01 -19.11 -12.99
C LEU A 149 24.79 -20.03 -13.19
N LEU A 150 24.82 -20.89 -14.21
CA LEU A 150 23.73 -21.82 -14.51
C LEU A 150 23.56 -22.85 -13.38
N SER A 151 24.65 -23.34 -12.80
CA SER A 151 24.64 -24.25 -11.65
C SER A 151 24.09 -23.58 -10.38
N GLY A 152 24.45 -22.32 -10.12
CA GLY A 152 23.88 -21.54 -9.03
C GLY A 152 22.37 -21.34 -9.19
N MET A 153 21.92 -21.08 -10.42
CA MET A 153 20.50 -20.95 -10.77
C MET A 153 19.74 -22.27 -10.60
N GLN A 154 20.35 -23.40 -10.96
CA GLN A 154 19.76 -24.74 -10.79
C GLN A 154 19.60 -25.09 -9.31
N SER A 155 20.58 -24.75 -8.46
CA SER A 155 20.50 -24.98 -7.01
C SER A 155 19.41 -24.13 -6.34
N MET A 156 19.22 -22.91 -6.82
CA MET A 156 18.15 -22.02 -6.33
C MET A 156 16.76 -22.52 -6.74
N LEU A 157 16.61 -22.99 -7.99
CA LEU A 157 15.38 -23.63 -8.48
C LEU A 157 15.05 -24.94 -7.76
N GLY A 158 16.07 -25.74 -7.42
CA GLY A 158 15.91 -26.95 -6.63
C GLY A 158 15.39 -26.68 -5.21
N GLY A 159 15.85 -25.59 -4.59
CA GLY A 159 15.36 -25.15 -3.27
C GLY A 159 13.91 -24.66 -3.28
N LEU A 160 13.43 -24.14 -4.42
CA LEU A 160 12.05 -23.71 -4.63
C LEU A 160 11.10 -24.90 -4.90
N LEU A 161 11.57 -25.93 -5.59
CA LEU A 161 10.78 -27.14 -5.87
C LEU A 161 10.66 -28.08 -4.65
N ASN A 162 11.59 -28.02 -3.71
CA ASN A 162 11.61 -28.90 -2.53
C ASN A 162 10.78 -28.38 -1.34
N GLN A 163 10.06 -27.25 -1.50
CA GLN A 163 9.13 -26.72 -0.50
C GLN A 163 7.67 -27.06 -0.84
N THR A 164 7.33 -28.34 -0.86
CA THR A 164 5.95 -28.76 -0.61
C THR A 164 5.72 -28.83 0.91
N PRO A 165 4.66 -28.22 1.47
CA PRO A 165 4.42 -28.24 2.90
C PRO A 165 4.00 -29.64 3.37
N GLU A 166 4.73 -30.20 4.33
CA GLU A 166 4.28 -31.37 5.09
C GLU A 166 2.99 -31.04 5.85
N THR A 167 1.95 -31.86 5.66
CA THR A 167 0.68 -31.80 6.38
C THR A 167 0.83 -32.07 7.89
N PRO A 168 0.12 -31.36 8.79
CA PRO A 168 0.25 -31.60 10.23
C PRO A 168 -0.49 -32.86 10.69
N LYS A 169 0.18 -33.67 11.53
CA LYS A 169 -0.35 -34.90 12.15
C LYS A 169 -1.54 -34.59 13.09
N LYS A 170 -2.61 -35.39 12.96
CA LYS A 170 -3.85 -35.35 13.74
C LYS A 170 -3.66 -35.56 15.24
N SER A 171 -4.54 -34.89 15.98
CA SER A 171 -4.77 -34.91 17.43
C SER A 171 -5.02 -36.29 18.04
N LYS A 172 -4.63 -36.46 19.31
CA LYS A 172 -5.22 -37.46 20.21
C LYS A 172 -5.75 -36.77 21.48
N SER A 173 -7.07 -36.54 21.49
CA SER A 173 -7.86 -36.26 22.68
C SER A 173 -7.86 -37.50 23.58
N LYS A 174 -7.33 -37.38 24.81
CA LYS A 174 -7.53 -38.38 25.87
C LYS A 174 -8.80 -38.02 26.65
N SER A 175 -9.87 -38.75 26.38
CA SER A 175 -11.06 -38.83 27.23
C SER A 175 -10.68 -39.44 28.59
N LYS A 176 -10.76 -38.67 29.67
CA LYS A 176 -10.73 -39.19 31.05
C LYS A 176 -12.15 -39.65 31.42
N LYS A 177 -12.33 -40.97 31.44
CA LYS A 177 -13.44 -41.67 32.08
C LYS A 177 -13.42 -41.36 33.59
N SER A 178 -14.41 -40.62 34.08
CA SER A 178 -14.80 -40.64 35.49
C SER A 178 -15.60 -41.93 35.74
N LYS A 179 -15.09 -42.80 36.61
CA LYS A 179 -15.81 -43.96 37.13
C LYS A 179 -16.14 -43.69 38.59
N SER A 180 -17.44 -43.78 38.87
CA SER A 180 -18.07 -43.88 40.17
C SER A 180 -17.45 -44.99 41.04
N LYS A 181 -17.16 -44.67 42.29
CA LYS A 181 -17.54 -45.47 43.47
C LYS A 181 -17.43 -44.63 44.72
#